data_AF-A0A1L5FCY4-F1
#
_entry.id   AF-A0A1L5FCY4-F1
#
_cell.length_a   1.000
_cell.length_b   1.000
_cell.length_c   1.000
_cell.angle_alpha   90.00
_cell.angle_beta   90.00
_cell.angle_gamma   90.00
#
_symmetry.space_group_name_H-M   'P 1'
#
loop_
_entity.id
_entity.type
_entity.pdbx_description
1 polymer ?
#
loop_
_entity_poly.entity_id
_entity_poly.type
_entity_poly.pdbx_seq_one_letter_code
_entity_poly.pdbx_strand_id
1 'polypeptide(L)'
;MLAIWRSHAEYQLFLINNLLSLYTQSKTSLNFYSEALSKLYILDSDVIKPLIQPCFSNTGNPSNQHPEIFRSFILMSELGYHSIPNWIAFFRATPILCYAIGVSPDDVPDVGSYYDFINMKKIFYSIRNTNELLCNFNKSIHFKIFI
;
A
#
# COMPACT_ATOMS: atom_id res chain seq x y z
N MET A 1 -2.81 18.28 5.07
CA MET A 1 -1.38 18.54 4.82
C MET A 1 -0.72 17.23 4.40
N LEU A 2 0.12 17.22 3.35
CA LEU A 2 0.92 16.02 3.04
C LEU A 2 1.97 15.87 4.15
N ALA A 3 1.91 14.77 4.89
CA ALA A 3 2.91 14.46 5.89
C ALA A 3 4.24 14.01 5.27
N ILE A 4 5.18 13.58 6.11
CA ILE A 4 6.45 12.95 5.72
C ILE A 4 6.15 11.81 4.75
N TRP A 5 6.63 11.94 3.51
CA TRP A 5 6.49 10.93 2.48
C TRP A 5 7.76 10.08 2.47
N ARG A 6 7.67 8.83 2.91
CA ARG A 6 8.79 7.89 2.84
C ARG A 6 9.13 7.62 1.38
N SER A 7 10.36 7.94 0.99
CA SER A 7 10.84 7.66 -0.37
C SER A 7 10.86 6.16 -0.66
N HIS A 8 10.83 5.78 -1.93
CA HIS A 8 10.89 4.37 -2.32
C HIS A 8 12.17 3.69 -1.80
N ALA A 9 13.32 4.38 -1.83
CA ALA A 9 14.58 3.85 -1.31
C ALA A 9 14.53 3.57 0.20
N GLU A 10 13.95 4.46 1.00
CA GLU A 10 13.76 4.25 2.45
C GLU A 10 12.81 3.09 2.72
N TYR A 11 11.74 2.95 1.92
CA TYR A 11 10.83 1.82 1.99
C TYR A 11 11.55 0.49 1.66
N GLN A 12 12.38 0.46 0.61
CA GLN A 12 13.13 -0.75 0.25
C GLN A 12 14.10 -1.17 1.36
N LEU A 13 14.82 -0.22 1.97
CA LEU A 13 15.69 -0.49 3.11
C LEU A 13 14.90 -1.01 4.32
N PHE A 14 13.76 -0.39 4.63
CA PHE A 14 12.86 -0.86 5.67
C PHE A 14 12.39 -2.30 5.41
N LEU A 15 11.96 -2.59 4.18
CA LEU A 15 11.46 -3.91 3.82
C LEU A 15 12.55 -4.98 3.93
N ILE A 16 13.75 -4.72 3.39
CA ILE A 16 14.87 -5.67 3.45
C ILE A 16 15.25 -5.98 4.91
N ASN A 17 15.37 -4.96 5.75
CA ASN A 17 15.75 -5.14 7.16
C ASN A 17 14.73 -6.00 7.92
N ASN A 18 13.44 -5.75 7.71
CA ASN A 18 12.39 -6.52 8.38
C ASN A 18 12.23 -7.92 7.79
N LEU A 19 12.35 -8.09 6.47
CA LEU A 19 12.29 -9.41 5.81
C LEU A 19 13.46 -10.30 6.22
N LEU A 20 14.66 -9.77 6.43
CA LEU A 20 15.80 -10.53 6.96
C LEU A 20 15.49 -11.10 8.34
N SER A 21 14.88 -10.29 9.22
CA SER A 21 14.45 -10.74 10.55
C SER A 21 13.34 -11.80 10.49
N LEU A 22 12.47 -11.76 9.49
CA LEU A 22 11.39 -12.73 9.30
C LEU A 22 11.87 -14.02 8.64
N TYR A 23 12.87 -13.94 7.76
CA TYR A 23 13.45 -15.10 7.08
C TYR A 23 14.07 -16.09 8.09
N THR A 24 14.66 -15.58 9.17
CA THR A 24 15.22 -16.42 10.25
C THR A 24 14.12 -17.08 11.09
N GLN A 25 12.92 -16.50 11.15
CA GLN A 25 11.78 -17.01 11.92
C GLN A 25 10.86 -17.96 11.13
N SER A 26 10.53 -17.65 9.89
CA SER A 26 9.46 -18.35 9.15
C SER A 26 9.68 -18.35 7.62
N LYS A 27 10.67 -19.12 7.18
CA LYS A 27 10.99 -19.31 5.75
C LYS A 27 9.80 -19.73 4.88
N THR A 28 8.90 -20.57 5.40
CA THR A 28 7.73 -21.08 4.65
C THR A 28 6.73 -19.98 4.29
N SER A 29 6.42 -19.11 5.25
CA SER A 29 5.48 -18.00 5.05
C SER A 29 6.06 -16.93 4.11
N LEU A 30 7.37 -16.67 4.22
CA LEU A 30 8.04 -15.73 3.32
C LEU A 30 8.06 -16.23 1.87
N ASN A 31 8.30 -17.53 1.66
CA ASN A 31 8.20 -18.14 0.33
C ASN A 31 6.79 -18.04 -0.25
N PHE A 32 5.75 -18.24 0.57
CA PHE A 32 4.36 -18.15 0.14
C PHE A 32 4.01 -16.75 -0.40
N TYR A 33 4.49 -15.68 0.23
CA TYR A 33 4.23 -14.30 -0.20
C TYR A 33 5.31 -13.71 -1.10
N SER A 34 6.31 -14.49 -1.52
CA SER A 34 7.48 -13.99 -2.26
C SER A 34 7.12 -13.23 -3.53
N GLU A 35 6.11 -13.70 -4.28
CA GLU A 35 5.64 -13.04 -5.49
C GLU A 35 5.00 -11.67 -5.16
N ALA A 36 4.08 -11.61 -4.20
CA ALA A 36 3.45 -10.36 -3.77
C ALA A 36 4.48 -9.36 -3.21
N LEU A 37 5.46 -9.83 -2.45
CA LEU A 37 6.56 -9.01 -1.92
C LEU A 37 7.43 -8.45 -3.04
N SER A 38 7.76 -9.25 -4.05
CA SER A 38 8.56 -8.79 -5.19
C SER A 38 7.84 -7.69 -5.98
N LYS A 39 6.52 -7.83 -6.18
CA LYS A 39 5.69 -6.79 -6.82
C LYS A 39 5.69 -5.50 -6.00
N LEU A 40 5.53 -5.59 -4.68
CA LEU A 40 5.60 -4.42 -3.81
C LEU A 40 6.99 -3.78 -3.74
N TYR A 41 8.06 -4.57 -3.84
CA TYR A 41 9.42 -4.06 -3.85
C TYR A 41 9.73 -3.24 -5.11
N ILE A 42 9.18 -3.63 -6.25
CA ILE A 42 9.31 -2.92 -7.54
C ILE A 42 8.36 -1.72 -7.59
N LEU A 43 7.26 -1.77 -6.84
CA LEU A 43 6.24 -0.73 -6.82
C LEU A 43 6.78 0.59 -6.27
N ASP A 44 7.10 1.49 -7.19
CA ASP A 44 7.46 2.85 -6.84
C ASP A 44 6.22 3.68 -6.52
N SER A 45 6.05 4.00 -5.23
CA SER A 45 5.00 4.89 -4.77
C SER A 45 5.35 6.36 -4.97
N ASP A 46 6.60 6.74 -5.23
CA ASP A 46 6.96 8.13 -5.50
C ASP A 46 6.30 8.63 -6.81
N VAL A 47 5.96 7.73 -7.73
CA VAL A 47 5.21 8.03 -8.96
C VAL A 47 3.80 8.57 -8.67
N ILE A 48 3.15 8.10 -7.60
CA ILE A 48 1.80 8.58 -7.22
C ILE A 48 1.86 9.87 -6.41
N LYS A 49 2.99 10.20 -5.80
CA LYS A 49 3.18 11.44 -5.02
C LYS A 49 2.71 12.71 -5.75
N PRO A 50 3.13 13.01 -7.00
CA PRO A 50 2.66 14.20 -7.72
C PRO A 50 1.16 14.16 -8.05
N LEU A 51 0.55 12.99 -8.15
CA LEU A 51 -0.89 12.84 -8.43
C LEU A 51 -1.74 13.12 -7.18
N ILE A 52 -1.22 12.76 -6.01
CA ILE A 52 -1.95 12.84 -4.74
C ILE A 52 -1.64 14.15 -4.01
N GLN A 53 -0.44 14.72 -4.18
CA GLN A 53 -0.06 16.03 -3.63
C GLN A 53 -1.11 17.14 -3.84
N PRO A 54 -1.66 17.37 -5.06
CA PRO A 54 -2.69 18.40 -5.27
C PRO A 54 -4.06 18.04 -4.66
N CYS A 55 -4.25 16.78 -4.25
CA CYS A 55 -5.48 16.35 -3.59
C CYS A 55 -5.52 16.77 -2.11
N PHE A 56 -4.37 17.06 -1.51
CA PHE A 56 -4.27 17.44 -0.10
C PHE A 56 -4.43 18.95 0.09
N SER A 57 -5.29 19.32 1.03
CA SER A 57 -5.37 20.69 1.53
C SER A 57 -4.10 21.06 2.30
N ASN A 58 -3.67 22.31 2.17
CA ASN A 58 -2.59 22.90 2.98
C ASN A 58 -2.95 22.91 4.48
N THR A 59 -4.25 22.92 4.79
CA THR A 59 -4.80 22.94 6.15
C THR A 59 -5.48 21.60 6.45
N GLY A 60 -5.12 20.96 7.58
CA GLY A 60 -5.70 19.69 8.04
C GLY A 60 -4.67 18.76 8.66
N ASN A 61 -5.14 17.75 9.40
CA ASN A 61 -4.30 16.80 10.12
C ASN A 61 -3.34 16.09 9.14
N PRO A 62 -2.01 16.07 9.39
CA PRO A 62 -1.08 15.31 8.57
C PRO A 62 -1.47 13.83 8.63
N SER A 63 -1.87 13.26 7.51
CA SER A 63 -2.05 11.82 7.42
C SER A 63 -0.73 11.21 6.97
N ASN A 64 -0.17 10.38 7.84
CA ASN A 64 1.21 9.92 7.81
C ASN A 64 1.40 8.60 7.04
N GLN A 65 0.31 7.97 6.56
CA GLN A 65 0.32 6.56 6.13
C GLN A 65 -0.26 6.31 4.71
N HIS A 66 -0.33 7.34 3.86
CA HIS A 66 -0.93 7.22 2.53
C HIS A 66 -0.21 6.23 1.58
N PRO A 67 1.13 6.26 1.42
CA PRO A 67 1.78 5.29 0.55
C PRO A 67 1.66 3.86 1.09
N GLU A 68 1.57 3.68 2.41
CA GLU A 68 1.35 2.39 3.08
C GLU A 68 -0.06 1.85 2.78
N ILE A 69 -1.10 2.70 2.86
CA ILE A 69 -2.48 2.32 2.51
C ILE A 69 -2.57 1.93 1.02
N PHE A 70 -1.90 2.66 0.14
CA PHE A 70 -1.86 2.31 -1.29
C PHE A 70 -1.21 0.95 -1.54
N ARG A 71 -0.05 0.68 -0.93
CA ARG A 71 0.61 -0.64 -0.98
C ARG A 71 -0.30 -1.73 -0.43
N SER A 72 -1.05 -1.44 0.63
CA SER A 72 -2.01 -2.39 1.17
C SER A 72 -3.15 -2.71 0.22
N PHE A 73 -3.65 -1.74 -0.56
CA PHE A 73 -4.69 -2.02 -1.57
C PHE A 73 -4.19 -2.94 -2.68
N ILE A 74 -2.94 -2.76 -3.11
CA ILE A 74 -2.30 -3.63 -4.10
C ILE A 74 -2.19 -5.04 -3.55
N LEU A 75 -1.72 -5.18 -2.30
CA LEU A 75 -1.59 -6.48 -1.66
C LEU A 75 -2.97 -7.14 -1.42
N MET A 76 -3.98 -6.37 -1.04
CA MET A 76 -5.37 -6.82 -0.93
C MET A 76 -5.89 -7.36 -2.27
N SER A 77 -5.62 -6.66 -3.37
CA SER A 77 -6.00 -7.08 -4.73
C SER A 77 -5.26 -8.35 -5.17
N GLU A 78 -3.97 -8.44 -4.91
CA GLU A 78 -3.13 -9.59 -5.23
C GLU A 78 -3.57 -10.86 -4.48
N LEU A 79 -3.99 -10.71 -3.23
CA LEU A 79 -4.50 -11.82 -2.41
C LEU A 79 -5.99 -12.11 -2.62
N GLY A 80 -6.66 -11.38 -3.52
CA GLY A 80 -8.07 -11.62 -3.86
C GLY A 80 -9.07 -11.22 -2.76
N TYR A 81 -8.70 -10.30 -1.88
CA TYR A 81 -9.60 -9.78 -0.86
C TYR A 81 -10.46 -8.65 -1.42
N HIS A 82 -11.75 -8.68 -1.10
CA HIS A 82 -12.74 -7.74 -1.60
C HIS A 82 -13.42 -6.91 -0.49
N SER A 83 -13.19 -7.25 0.77
CA SER A 83 -13.78 -6.58 1.93
C SER A 83 -12.66 -5.98 2.78
N ILE A 84 -12.67 -4.65 2.95
CA ILE A 84 -11.67 -3.90 3.72
C ILE A 84 -11.65 -4.36 5.19
N PRO A 85 -12.78 -4.53 5.90
CA PRO A 85 -12.76 -5.06 7.26
C PRO A 85 -12.13 -6.45 7.37
N ASN A 86 -12.47 -7.36 6.44
CA ASN A 86 -11.92 -8.72 6.43
C ASN A 86 -10.43 -8.70 6.10
N TRP A 87 -10.03 -7.83 5.17
CA TRP A 87 -8.65 -7.59 4.82
C TRP A 87 -7.86 -7.14 6.05
N ILE A 88 -8.32 -6.13 6.77
CA ILE A 88 -7.64 -5.60 7.96
C ILE A 88 -7.56 -6.64 9.07
N ALA A 89 -8.60 -7.45 9.28
CA ALA A 89 -8.57 -8.54 10.26
C ALA A 89 -7.50 -9.59 9.92
N PHE A 90 -7.42 -10.03 8.66
CA PHE A 90 -6.39 -10.95 8.19
C PHE A 90 -4.99 -10.35 8.24
N PHE A 91 -4.89 -9.08 7.87
CA PHE A 91 -3.66 -8.31 7.83
C PHE A 91 -3.05 -8.15 9.23
N ARG A 92 -3.87 -7.79 10.23
CA ARG A 92 -3.45 -7.71 11.65
C ARG A 92 -3.00 -9.06 12.21
N ALA A 93 -3.54 -10.17 11.71
CA ALA A 93 -3.12 -11.51 12.09
C ALA A 93 -1.82 -11.98 11.40
N THR A 94 -1.33 -11.25 10.40
CA THR A 94 -0.21 -11.68 9.55
C THR A 94 0.93 -10.64 9.55
N PRO A 95 1.85 -10.70 10.53
CA PRO A 95 2.91 -9.69 10.71
C PRO A 95 3.77 -9.46 9.46
N ILE A 96 4.05 -10.49 8.67
CA ILE A 96 4.80 -10.40 7.41
C ILE A 96 4.19 -9.34 6.47
N LEU A 97 2.85 -9.29 6.39
CA LEU A 97 2.16 -8.36 5.50
C LEU A 97 2.19 -6.93 6.05
N CYS A 98 2.20 -6.76 7.37
CA CYS A 98 2.42 -5.45 8.01
C CYS A 98 3.76 -4.84 7.57
N TYR A 99 4.84 -5.62 7.69
CA TYR A 99 6.15 -5.17 7.24
C TYR A 99 6.21 -4.98 5.72
N ALA A 100 5.48 -5.79 4.95
CA ALA A 100 5.39 -5.66 3.49
C ALA A 100 4.91 -4.29 3.04
N ILE A 101 3.89 -3.71 3.71
CA ILE A 101 3.36 -2.39 3.32
C ILE A 101 4.19 -1.23 3.89
N GLY A 102 5.09 -1.49 4.83
CA GLY A 102 5.94 -0.49 5.47
C GLY A 102 5.50 -0.05 6.87
N VAL A 103 4.58 -0.76 7.51
CA VAL A 103 4.08 -0.44 8.87
C VAL A 103 4.53 -1.47 9.90
N SER A 104 4.62 -1.03 11.16
CA SER A 104 4.75 -1.96 12.28
C SER A 104 3.42 -2.69 12.51
N PRO A 105 3.41 -3.95 12.97
CA PRO A 105 2.18 -4.63 13.40
C PRO A 105 1.36 -3.85 14.45
N ASP A 106 2.01 -2.98 15.22
CA ASP A 106 1.37 -2.14 16.24
C ASP A 106 0.77 -0.84 15.67
N ASP A 107 1.13 -0.46 14.44
CA ASP A 107 0.75 0.81 13.79
C ASP A 107 -0.06 0.56 12.50
N VAL A 108 -0.89 -0.48 12.51
CA VAL A 108 -1.72 -0.85 11.36
C VAL A 108 -2.83 0.19 11.16
N PRO A 109 -2.98 0.78 9.97
CA PRO A 109 -4.04 1.74 9.68
C PRO A 109 -5.42 1.14 9.97
N ASP A 110 -6.31 1.95 10.55
CA ASP A 110 -7.65 1.48 10.88
C ASP A 110 -8.58 1.49 9.66
N VAL A 111 -9.71 0.79 9.76
CA VAL A 111 -10.70 0.69 8.67
C VAL A 111 -11.12 2.07 8.16
N GLY A 112 -11.28 3.04 9.07
CA GLY A 112 -11.59 4.43 8.73
C GLY A 112 -10.56 5.06 7.79
N SER A 113 -9.27 4.83 8.01
CA SER A 113 -8.20 5.39 7.18
C SER A 113 -8.23 4.87 5.73
N TYR A 114 -8.65 3.61 5.52
CA TYR A 114 -8.84 3.07 4.17
C TYR A 114 -10.03 3.71 3.47
N TYR A 115 -11.15 3.89 4.18
CA TYR A 115 -12.31 4.59 3.62
C TYR A 115 -12.04 6.06 3.37
N ASP A 116 -11.29 6.73 4.23
CA ASP A 116 -10.85 8.11 4.04
C ASP A 116 -9.98 8.22 2.78
N PHE A 117 -9.05 7.28 2.58
CA PHE A 117 -8.24 7.20 1.36
C PHE A 117 -9.09 7.02 0.10
N ILE A 118 -10.11 6.15 0.14
CA ILE A 118 -11.03 5.95 -1.00
C ILE A 118 -11.90 7.19 -1.23
N ASN A 119 -12.42 7.78 -0.17
CA ASN A 119 -13.33 8.92 -0.22
C ASN A 119 -12.61 10.22 -0.62
N MET A 120 -11.29 10.23 -0.70
CA MET A 120 -10.53 11.25 -1.43
C MET A 120 -10.84 11.17 -2.93
N LYS A 121 -12.03 11.62 -3.33
CA LYS A 121 -12.56 11.63 -4.71
C LYS A 121 -11.58 12.16 -5.75
N LYS A 122 -10.68 13.07 -5.35
CA LYS A 122 -9.66 13.65 -6.23
C LYS A 122 -8.59 12.64 -6.66
N ILE A 123 -8.23 11.67 -5.81
CA ILE A 123 -7.24 10.64 -6.13
C ILE A 123 -7.76 9.74 -7.24
N PHE A 124 -8.98 9.20 -7.11
CA PHE A 124 -9.57 8.35 -8.13
C PHE A 124 -9.84 9.09 -9.44
N TYR A 125 -10.22 10.37 -9.39
CA TYR A 125 -10.36 11.19 -10.60
C TYR A 125 -9.01 11.44 -11.29
N SER A 126 -7.95 11.72 -10.52
CA SER A 126 -6.58 11.93 -11.03
C SER A 126 -5.98 10.65 -11.64
N ILE A 127 -6.17 9.51 -10.96
CA ILE A 127 -5.75 8.18 -11.43
C ILE A 127 -6.52 7.78 -12.70
N ARG A 128 -7.84 8.01 -12.76
CA ARG A 128 -8.65 7.71 -13.95
C ARG A 128 -8.27 8.56 -15.17
N ASN A 129 -7.77 9.77 -14.96
CA ASN A 129 -7.36 10.65 -16.04
C ASN A 129 -5.92 10.37 -16.55
N THR A 130 -5.11 9.64 -15.78
CA THR A 130 -3.76 9.19 -16.15
C THR A 130 -3.80 7.78 -16.77
N ASN A 131 -4.41 7.68 -17.96
CA ASN A 131 -4.54 6.42 -18.71
C ASN A 131 -3.18 5.78 -19.08
N GLU A 132 -2.06 6.53 -19.10
CA GLU A 132 -0.74 5.96 -19.40
C GLU A 132 -0.09 5.18 -18.25
N LEU A 133 -0.22 5.65 -17.01
CA LEU A 133 0.35 4.95 -15.84
C LEU A 133 -0.47 3.69 -15.52
N LEU A 134 -1.80 3.78 -15.61
CA LEU A 134 -2.68 2.62 -15.46
C LEU A 134 -2.48 1.57 -16.55
N CYS A 135 -2.06 1.90 -17.78
CA CYS A 135 -1.80 0.88 -18.80
C CYS A 135 -0.58 -0.01 -18.50
N ASN A 136 0.44 0.52 -17.81
CA ASN A 136 1.56 -0.28 -17.33
C ASN A 136 1.22 -1.05 -16.03
N PHE A 137 0.36 -0.49 -15.18
CA PHE A 137 -0.13 -1.12 -13.96
C PHE A 137 -1.18 -2.23 -14.20
N ASN A 138 -2.15 -2.02 -15.11
CA ASN A 138 -3.22 -2.97 -15.45
C ASN A 138 -2.71 -4.19 -16.24
N LYS A 139 -1.54 -4.11 -16.88
CA LYS A 139 -0.95 -5.28 -17.53
C LYS A 139 -0.48 -6.33 -16.52
N SER A 140 -0.28 -5.97 -15.25
CA SER A 140 0.20 -6.88 -14.22
C SER A 140 -0.81 -7.19 -13.11
N ILE A 141 -1.85 -6.37 -12.92
CA ILE A 141 -2.79 -6.53 -11.80
C ILE A 141 -4.21 -6.25 -12.29
N HIS A 142 -5.08 -7.26 -12.25
CA HIS A 142 -6.50 -7.16 -12.59
C HIS A 142 -7.25 -6.35 -11.50
N PHE A 143 -7.06 -5.03 -11.51
CA PHE A 143 -7.72 -4.13 -10.57
C PHE A 143 -9.19 -3.94 -10.97
N LYS A 144 -10.07 -4.88 -10.60
CA LYS A 144 -11.52 -4.65 -10.57
C LYS A 144 -11.84 -3.81 -9.33
N ILE A 145 -11.66 -2.49 -9.43
CA ILE A 145 -12.29 -1.56 -8.48
C ILE A 145 -13.81 -1.74 -8.60
N PHE A 146 -14.44 -2.00 -7.46
CA PHE A 146 -15.88 -1.99 -7.26
C PHE A 146 -16.50 -0.72 -7.87
N ILE A 147 -17.26 -0.93 -8.96
CA ILE A 147 -18.39 -0.09 -9.36
C ILE A 147 -19.61 -0.99 -9.26
#